data_AF-A0A954R3H1-F1
#
_entry.id   AF-A0A954R3H1-F1
#
_cell.length_a   1.000
_cell.length_b   1.000
_cell.length_c   1.000
_cell.angle_alpha   90.00
_cell.angle_beta   90.00
_cell.angle_gamma   90.00
#
_symmetry.space_group_name_H-M   'P 1'
#
loop_
_entity.id
_entity.type
_entity.pdbx_description
1 polymer ?
#
loop_
_entity_poly.entity_id
_entity_poly.type
_entity_poly.pdbx_seq_one_letter_code
_entity_poly.pdbx_strand_id
1 'polypeptide(L)' 'MADHLDQEQNARDSGLDIFRPTAFTDGHKTGQCHYGFAAQDEGLTLKITRADVADLTMRQLRSLDYLQKTPALSY' A
#
# COMPACT_ATOMS: atom_id res chain seq x y z
N MET A 1 -10.84 -9.96 11.39
CA MET A 1 -11.04 -8.52 11.70
C MET A 1 -10.19 -8.08 12.90
N ALA A 2 -10.13 -8.83 14.01
CA ALA A 2 -9.23 -8.50 15.14
C ALA A 2 -7.73 -8.66 14.80
N ASP A 3 -7.36 -9.78 14.18
CA ASP A 3 -5.96 -10.11 13.84
C ASP A 3 -5.24 -9.03 12.99
N HIS A 4 -5.94 -8.43 12.02
CA HIS A 4 -5.39 -7.37 11.16
C HIS A 4 -5.12 -6.06 11.92
N LEU A 5 -5.91 -5.76 12.96
CA LEU A 5 -5.69 -4.56 13.77
C LEU A 5 -4.51 -4.76 14.72
N ASP A 6 -4.40 -5.94 15.32
CA ASP A 6 -3.30 -6.29 16.23
C ASP A 6 -1.96 -6.36 15.48
N GLN A 7 -1.94 -6.94 14.28
CA GLN A 7 -0.74 -6.98 13.43
C GLN A 7 -0.27 -5.57 13.07
N GLU A 8 -1.19 -4.67 12.70
CA GLU A 8 -0.83 -3.29 12.38
C GLU A 8 -0.34 -2.53 13.61
N GLN A 9 -0.97 -2.73 14.76
CA GLN A 9 -0.54 -2.08 15.99
C GLN A 9 0.89 -2.51 16.36
N ASN A 10 1.18 -3.81 16.31
CA ASN A 10 2.52 -4.34 16.54
C ASN A 10 3.55 -3.77 15.54
N ALA A 11 3.18 -3.63 14.26
CA ALA A 11 4.07 -3.05 13.25
C ALA A 11 4.33 -1.55 13.51
N ARG A 12 3.31 -0.77 13.90
CA ARG A 12 3.49 0.64 14.29
C ARG A 12 4.39 0.78 15.52
N ASP A 13 4.16 -0.04 16.54
CA ASP A 13 4.92 -0.01 17.79
C ASP A 13 6.40 -0.42 17.57
N SER A 14 6.68 -1.25 16.57
CA SER A 14 8.04 -1.59 16.14
C SER A 14 8.75 -0.51 15.29
N GLY A 15 8.06 0.60 14.97
CA GLY A 15 8.60 1.66 14.10
C GLY A 15 8.72 1.26 12.63
N LEU A 16 7.96 0.25 12.19
CA LEU A 16 7.91 -0.18 10.80
C LEU A 16 6.86 0.61 10.01
N ASP A 17 7.17 0.89 8.75
CA ASP A 17 6.22 1.48 7.82
C ASP A 17 5.25 0.43 7.28
N ILE A 18 3.96 0.77 7.26
CA ILE A 18 2.89 -0.13 6.83
C ILE A 18 2.33 0.34 5.50
N PHE A 19 2.38 -0.54 4.50
CA PHE A 19 1.60 -0.40 3.27
C PHE A 19 0.24 -1.05 3.43
N ARG A 20 -0.81 -0.36 3.02
CA ARG A 20 -2.19 -0.88 3.03
C ARG A 20 -2.68 -1.07 1.59
N PRO A 21 -2.31 -2.18 0.94
CA PRO A 21 -2.84 -2.51 -0.37
C PRO A 21 -4.32 -2.87 -0.30
N THR A 22 -5.06 -2.45 -1.32
CA THR A 22 -6.42 -2.94 -1.59
C THR A 22 -6.39 -4.36 -2.15
N ALA A 23 -7.52 -4.90 -2.62
CA ALA A 23 -7.62 -6.31 -2.96
C ALA A 23 -6.59 -6.73 -4.04
N PHE A 24 -5.81 -7.77 -3.77
CA PHE A 24 -4.81 -8.23 -4.72
C PHE A 24 -5.44 -8.87 -5.96
N THR A 25 -4.86 -8.56 -7.12
CA THR A 25 -5.11 -9.26 -8.37
C THR A 25 -3.83 -9.86 -8.92
N ASP A 26 -3.99 -10.91 -9.72
CA ASP A 26 -2.94 -11.41 -10.60
C ASP A 26 -2.99 -10.64 -11.92
N GLY A 27 -1.82 -10.21 -12.40
CA GLY A 27 -1.72 -9.40 -13.60
C GLY A 27 -0.31 -8.86 -13.82
N HIS A 28 -0.11 -8.30 -15.01
CA HIS A 28 1.13 -7.60 -15.35
C HIS A 28 1.23 -6.29 -14.57
N LYS A 29 2.46 -5.80 -14.38
CA LYS A 29 2.73 -4.48 -13.82
C LYS A 29 2.10 -3.42 -14.73
N THR A 30 1.21 -2.60 -14.17
CA THR A 30 0.54 -1.52 -14.92
C THR A 30 1.29 -0.19 -14.79
N GLY A 31 2.01 0.03 -13.68
CA GLY A 31 2.69 1.29 -13.38
C GLY A 31 1.76 2.46 -13.05
N GLN A 32 0.44 2.24 -12.98
CA GLN A 32 -0.59 3.27 -12.80
C GLN A 32 -1.11 3.37 -11.36
N CYS A 33 -0.45 2.75 -10.38
CA CYS A 33 -0.92 2.77 -9.00
C CYS A 33 -0.97 4.20 -8.47
N HIS A 34 -2.13 4.60 -7.95
CA HIS A 34 -2.30 5.84 -7.19
C HIS A 34 -1.82 5.63 -5.75
N TYR A 35 -1.18 6.66 -5.20
CA TYR A 35 -0.62 6.62 -3.85
C TYR A 35 -1.32 7.63 -2.95
N GLY A 36 -1.63 7.22 -1.71
CA GLY A 36 -2.01 8.17 -0.66
C GLY A 36 -3.34 8.87 -0.90
N PHE A 37 -4.29 8.18 -1.55
CA PHE A 37 -5.65 8.68 -1.69
C PHE A 37 -6.37 8.66 -0.34
N ALA A 38 -7.18 9.68 -0.12
CA ALA A 38 -8.05 9.75 1.04
C ALA A 38 -9.24 8.80 0.83
N ALA A 39 -9.87 8.35 1.92
CA ALA A 39 -11.06 7.50 1.84
C ALA A 39 -12.24 8.13 1.06
N GLN A 40 -12.16 9.43 0.81
CA GLN A 40 -13.12 10.26 0.08
C GLN A 40 -12.78 10.45 -1.42
N ASP A 41 -11.66 9.89 -1.91
CA ASP A 41 -11.32 9.95 -3.33
C ASP A 41 -12.20 8.97 -4.13
N GLU A 42 -12.91 9.50 -5.12
CA GLU A 42 -13.84 8.76 -5.97
C GLU A 42 -13.15 8.21 -7.23
N GLY A 43 -13.68 7.14 -7.82
CA GLY A 43 -13.17 6.55 -9.06
C GLY A 43 -12.04 5.53 -8.89
N LEU A 44 -11.64 5.25 -7.65
CA LEU A 44 -10.60 4.26 -7.35
C LEU A 44 -11.12 2.84 -7.55
N THR A 45 -10.39 2.05 -8.33
CA THR A 45 -10.60 0.61 -8.36
C THR A 45 -9.85 0.03 -7.17
N LEU A 46 -10.59 -0.46 -6.17
CA LEU A 46 -10.08 -1.10 -4.95
C LEU A 46 -9.38 -2.45 -5.21
N LYS A 47 -8.50 -2.49 -6.21
CA LYS A 47 -7.70 -3.63 -6.63
C LYS A 47 -6.30 -3.13 -7.00
N ILE A 48 -5.29 -3.98 -6.76
CA ILE A 48 -3.92 -3.73 -7.17
C ILE A 48 -3.24 -5.03 -7.58
N THR A 49 -2.44 -5.01 -8.65
CA THR A 49 -1.69 -6.21 -9.04
C THR A 49 -0.53 -6.48 -8.07
N ARG A 50 -0.25 -7.76 -7.80
CA ARG A 50 0.94 -8.14 -7.00
C ARG A 50 2.26 -7.65 -7.64
N ALA A 51 2.31 -7.55 -8.97
CA ALA A 51 3.45 -7.04 -9.70
C ALA A 51 3.70 -5.55 -9.44
N ASP A 52 2.64 -4.74 -9.37
CA ASP A 52 2.77 -3.34 -8.97
C ASP A 52 3.20 -3.22 -7.50
N VAL A 53 2.62 -4.00 -6.58
CA VAL A 53 3.03 -4.01 -5.15
C VAL A 53 4.54 -4.27 -5.01
N ALA A 54 5.08 -5.26 -5.72
CA ALA A 54 6.51 -5.56 -5.69
C ALA A 54 7.38 -4.39 -6.21
N ASP A 55 6.93 -3.71 -7.28
CA ASP A 55 7.61 -2.52 -7.79
C ASP A 55 7.62 -1.38 -6.77
N LEU A 56 6.53 -1.19 -6.03
CA LEU A 56 6.43 -0.17 -5.00
C LEU A 56 7.39 -0.42 -3.85
N THR A 57 7.43 -1.66 -3.36
CA THR A 57 8.37 -2.07 -2.31
C THR A 57 9.81 -1.79 -2.73
N MET A 58 10.16 -2.09 -3.99
CA MET A 58 11.50 -1.81 -4.53
C MET A 58 11.81 -0.31 -4.65
N ARG A 59 10.83 0.52 -5.00
CA ARG A 59 11.01 1.99 -5.07
C ARG A 59 11.26 2.59 -3.69
N GLN A 60 10.58 2.11 -2.67
CA GLN A 60 10.71 2.65 -1.32
C GLN A 60 12.07 2.34 -0.67
N LEU A 61 12.72 1.24 -1.04
CA LEU A 61 14.13 1.02 -0.66
C LEU A 61 15.11 2.07 -1.22
N ARG A 62 14.68 2.87 -2.20
CA ARG A 62 15.51 3.86 -2.90
C ARG A 62 15.05 5.30 -2.66
N SER A 63 13.94 5.51 -1.94
CA SER A 63 13.40 6.84 -1.67
C SER A 63 12.76 6.92 -0.28
N LEU A 64 13.03 8.01 0.44
CA LEU A 64 12.42 8.33 1.73
C LEU A 64 11.07 9.06 1.59
N ASP A 65 10.56 9.25 0.38
CA ASP A 65 9.35 10.06 0.11
C ASP A 65 8.11 9.60 0.88
N TYR A 66 8.09 8.33 1.26
CA TYR A 66 6.99 7.66 1.96
C TYR A 66 7.37 7.11 3.34
N LEU A 67 8.55 7.48 3.87
CA LEU A 67 8.97 7.14 5.23
C LEU A 67 7.95 7.69 6.23
N GLN A 68 7.43 6.84 7.12
CA GLN A 68 6.37 7.14 8.11
C GLN A 68 5.03 7.61 7.55
N LYS A 69 4.82 7.49 6.23
CA LYS A 69 3.50 7.69 5.63
C LYS A 69 2.88 6.31 5.45
N THR A 70 1.62 6.16 5.84
CA THR A 70 0.85 4.91 5.65
C THR A 70 -0.09 5.07 4.44
N PRO A 71 0.42 5.19 3.20
CA PRO A 71 -0.44 5.42 2.05
C PRO A 71 -1.29 4.18 1.75
N ALA A 72 -2.55 4.42 1.43
CA ALA A 72 -3.39 3.44 0.77
C ALA A 72 -2.94 3.28 -0.70
N LEU A 73 -3.08 2.06 -1.24
CA LEU A 73 -2.66 1.71 -2.61
C LEU A 73 -3.81 1.07 -3.41
N SER A 74 -4.16 1.68 -4.55
CA SER A 74 -5.20 1.24 -5.47
C SER A 74 -4.98 1.85 -6.87
N TYR A 75 -5.69 1.34 -7.87
CA TYR A 75 -5.92 2.09 -9.11
C TYR A 75 -7.06 3.08 -8.93
#